data_AF-A0A3Q7FBT3-F1
#
_entry.id   AF-A0A3Q7FBT3-F1
#
_cell.length_a   1.000
_cell.length_b   1.000
_cell.length_c   1.000
_cell.angle_alpha   90.00
_cell.angle_beta   90.00
_cell.angle_gamma   90.00
#
_symmetry.space_group_name_H-M   'P 1'
#
loop_
_entity.id
_entity.type
_entity.pdbx_description
1 polymer ?
#
loop_
_entity_poly.entity_id
_entity_poly.type
_entity_poly.pdbx_seq_one_letter_code
_entity_poly.pdbx_strand_id
1 'polypeptide(L)'
;MAAGDWANEDELELVNEDGFVYKRRKKFHLNPTAAPKLKDPAVEEKNRLQRKKKVLMKIKERYQNEINQWELLSTTLSEMQKSQPNPYQERDTLSFNPPVMSSDPTCQPLVDQLLTQLPGIWEIVI
;
A
#
# COMPACT_ATOMS: atom_id res chain seq x y z
N MET A 1 -26.42 -30.70 -19.74
CA MET A 1 -25.36 -30.59 -20.77
C MET A 1 -25.28 -29.13 -21.18
N ALA A 2 -24.33 -28.38 -20.64
CA ALA A 2 -24.11 -26.99 -21.03
C ALA A 2 -23.30 -26.99 -22.34
N ALA A 3 -23.92 -26.54 -23.43
CA ALA A 3 -23.24 -26.37 -24.70
C ALA A 3 -22.15 -25.29 -24.50
N GLY A 4 -20.90 -25.68 -24.72
CA GLY A 4 -19.79 -24.73 -24.80
C GLY A 4 -20.05 -23.78 -25.95
N ASP A 5 -20.39 -22.54 -25.61
CA ASP A 5 -20.40 -21.39 -26.50
C ASP A 5 -18.96 -21.13 -26.94
N TRP A 6 -18.47 -21.94 -27.89
CA TRP A 6 -17.29 -21.62 -28.68
C TRP A 6 -17.68 -20.44 -29.57
N ALA A 7 -17.72 -19.25 -28.99
CA ALA A 7 -17.79 -18.00 -29.73
C ALA A 7 -16.71 -18.09 -30.83
N ASN A 8 -17.12 -17.99 -32.09
CA ASN A 8 -16.23 -18.12 -33.25
C ASN A 8 -14.95 -17.34 -33.00
N GLU A 9 -13.79 -17.94 -33.25
CA GLU A 9 -12.50 -17.28 -33.04
C GLU A 9 -12.37 -15.99 -33.88
N ASP A 10 -13.11 -15.93 -34.99
CA ASP A 10 -13.28 -14.77 -35.88
C ASP A 10 -14.00 -13.57 -35.22
N GLU A 11 -14.67 -13.77 -34.08
CA GLU A 11 -15.32 -12.71 -33.29
C GLU A 11 -14.44 -12.14 -32.18
N LEU A 12 -13.26 -12.72 -31.93
CA LEU A 12 -12.34 -12.23 -30.90
C LEU A 12 -11.30 -11.28 -31.52
N GLU A 13 -11.23 -10.05 -31.02
CA GLU A 13 -10.17 -9.11 -31.34
C GLU A 13 -9.02 -9.22 -30.31
N LEU A 14 -7.79 -9.12 -30.80
CA LEU A 14 -6.59 -9.11 -29.98
C LEU A 14 -6.31 -7.68 -29.53
N VAL A 15 -6.35 -7.46 -28.23
CA VAL A 15 -6.31 -6.13 -27.63
C VAL A 15 -5.12 -6.01 -26.70
N ASN A 16 -4.36 -4.93 -26.89
CA ASN A 16 -3.25 -4.59 -26.02
C ASN A 16 -3.66 -3.44 -25.11
N GLU A 17 -3.90 -3.75 -23.85
CA GLU A 17 -4.11 -2.76 -22.79
C GLU A 17 -2.96 -2.91 -21.79
N ASP A 18 -2.24 -1.81 -21.57
CA ASP A 18 -1.14 -1.73 -20.60
C ASP A 18 0.02 -2.73 -20.79
N GLY A 19 0.24 -3.20 -22.03
CA GLY A 19 1.27 -4.18 -22.36
C GLY A 19 0.83 -5.63 -22.19
N PHE A 20 -0.42 -5.85 -21.77
CA PHE A 20 -1.04 -7.17 -21.76
C PHE A 20 -1.89 -7.35 -23.01
N VAL A 21 -1.57 -8.41 -23.74
CA VAL A 21 -2.27 -8.81 -24.95
C VAL A 21 -3.30 -9.88 -24.58
N TYR A 22 -4.58 -9.58 -24.78
CA TYR A 22 -5.66 -10.54 -24.52
C TYR A 22 -6.69 -10.56 -25.67
N LYS A 23 -7.40 -11.68 -25.80
CA LYS A 23 -8.52 -11.84 -26.74
C LYS A 23 -9.80 -11.33 -26.07
N ARG A 24 -10.57 -10.45 -26.73
CA ARG A 24 -11.89 -10.02 -26.25
C ARG A 24 -12.92 -10.05 -27.38
N ARG A 25 -14.22 -10.23 -27.04
CA ARG A 25 -15.30 -10.20 -28.04
C ARG A 25 -15.35 -8.84 -28.74
N LYS A 26 -15.35 -8.86 -30.07
CA LYS A 26 -15.45 -7.69 -30.94
C LYS A 26 -16.79 -7.01 -30.67
N LYS A 27 -16.74 -5.73 -30.27
CA LYS A 27 -17.95 -4.93 -30.13
C LYS A 27 -18.45 -4.60 -31.52
N PHE A 28 -19.54 -5.22 -31.96
CA PHE A 28 -20.22 -4.84 -33.20
C PHE A 28 -20.73 -3.39 -33.05
N HIS A 29 -19.97 -2.43 -33.55
CA HIS A 29 -20.43 -1.06 -33.69
C HIS A 29 -21.51 -1.04 -34.78
N LEU A 30 -22.78 -0.90 -34.39
CA LEU A 30 -23.95 -0.83 -35.28
C LEU A 30 -24.01 0.46 -36.15
N ASN A 31 -22.89 1.01 -36.59
CA ASN A 31 -22.87 2.16 -37.50
C ASN A 31 -21.70 2.06 -38.50
N PRO A 32 -21.94 1.65 -39.76
CA PRO A 32 -20.92 1.62 -40.80
C PRO A 32 -20.55 3.01 -41.36
N THR A 33 -21.16 4.11 -40.87
CA THR A 33 -21.02 5.46 -41.44
C THR A 33 -20.22 6.44 -40.56
N ALA A 34 -19.55 5.97 -39.52
CA ALA A 34 -18.55 6.77 -38.82
C ALA A 34 -17.17 6.13 -39.02
N ALA A 35 -16.59 6.32 -40.21
CA ALA A 35 -15.15 6.15 -40.35
C ALA A 35 -14.49 6.97 -39.22
N PRO A 36 -13.68 6.35 -38.33
CA PRO A 36 -12.93 7.12 -37.36
C PRO A 36 -12.14 8.15 -38.15
N LYS A 37 -12.34 9.44 -37.89
CA LYS A 37 -11.45 10.47 -38.44
C LYS A 37 -10.05 10.01 -38.06
N LEU A 38 -9.25 9.63 -39.06
CA LEU A 38 -7.87 9.21 -38.91
C LEU A 38 -7.15 10.37 -38.24
N LYS A 39 -7.08 10.35 -36.92
CA LYS A 39 -6.23 11.28 -36.17
C LYS A 39 -4.81 10.87 -36.52
N ASP A 40 -3.96 11.86 -36.71
CA ASP A 40 -2.55 11.60 -36.96
C ASP A 40 -2.03 10.67 -35.84
N PRO A 41 -1.49 9.48 -36.18
CA PRO A 41 -1.01 8.53 -35.20
C PRO A 41 0.03 9.15 -34.23
N ALA A 42 0.80 10.15 -34.69
CA ALA A 42 1.74 10.87 -33.83
C ALA A 42 1.04 11.73 -32.76
N VAL A 43 -0.11 12.32 -33.10
CA VAL A 43 -0.93 13.12 -32.16
C VAL A 43 -1.64 12.23 -31.16
N GLU A 44 -2.12 11.06 -31.59
CA GLU A 44 -2.71 10.07 -30.69
C GLU A 44 -1.70 9.51 -29.69
N GLU A 45 -0.50 9.16 -30.15
CA GLU A 45 0.60 8.71 -29.29
C GLU A 45 0.97 9.75 -28.25
N LYS A 46 1.14 11.01 -28.68
CA LYS A 46 1.43 12.13 -27.78
C LYS A 46 0.35 12.29 -26.72
N ASN A 47 -0.93 12.20 -27.11
CA ASN A 47 -2.05 12.29 -26.17
C ASN A 47 -2.05 11.12 -25.17
N ARG A 48 -1.71 9.91 -25.62
CA ARG A 48 -1.57 8.73 -24.76
C ARG A 48 -0.49 8.94 -23.70
N LEU A 49 0.70 9.39 -24.12
CA LEU A 49 1.81 9.70 -23.22
C LEU A 49 1.47 10.82 -22.23
N GLN A 50 0.75 11.86 -22.67
CA GLN A 50 0.30 12.94 -21.78
C GLN A 50 -0.67 12.45 -20.71
N ARG A 51 -1.62 11.57 -21.05
CA ARG A 51 -2.53 10.96 -20.07
C ARG A 51 -1.75 10.14 -19.05
N LYS A 52 -0.82 9.30 -19.50
CA LYS A 52 0.06 8.50 -18.63
C LYS A 52 0.86 9.39 -17.69
N LYS A 53 1.50 10.43 -18.22
CA LYS A 53 2.26 11.42 -17.43
C LYS A 53 1.38 12.06 -16.36
N LYS A 54 0.16 12.48 -16.71
CA LYS A 54 -0.75 13.14 -15.76
C LYS A 54 -1.15 12.21 -14.62
N VAL A 55 -1.45 10.94 -14.90
CA VAL A 55 -1.78 9.94 -13.87
C VAL A 55 -0.58 9.71 -12.95
N LEU A 56 0.61 9.48 -13.53
CA LEU A 56 1.84 9.26 -12.75
C LEU A 56 2.17 10.46 -11.86
N MET A 57 2.03 11.69 -12.36
CA MET A 57 2.26 12.89 -11.56
C MET A 57 1.30 13.00 -10.38
N LYS A 58 0.01 12.68 -10.57
CA LYS A 58 -0.96 12.65 -9.47
C LYS A 58 -0.62 11.62 -8.41
N ILE A 59 -0.19 10.42 -8.83
CA ILE A 59 0.22 9.36 -7.91
C ILE A 59 1.46 9.80 -7.12
N LYS A 60 2.46 10.37 -7.80
CA LYS A 60 3.65 10.92 -7.18
C LYS A 60 3.31 11.99 -6.14
N GLU A 61 2.45 12.94 -6.49
CA GLU A 61 2.02 14.02 -5.59
C GLU A 61 1.31 13.46 -4.34
N ARG A 62 0.42 12.49 -4.51
CA ARG A 62 -0.27 11.83 -3.39
C ARG A 62 0.72 11.18 -2.43
N TYR A 63 1.63 10.34 -2.95
CA TYR A 63 2.60 9.67 -2.10
C TYR A 63 3.60 10.63 -1.47
N GLN A 64 4.00 11.69 -2.18
CA GLN A 64 4.87 12.71 -1.59
C GLN A 64 4.20 13.42 -0.41
N ASN A 65 2.93 13.81 -0.57
CA ASN A 65 2.18 14.43 0.51
C ASN A 65 1.99 13.49 1.70
N GLU A 66 1.72 12.21 1.43
CA GLU A 66 1.63 11.20 2.47
C GLU A 66 2.96 11.07 3.22
N ILE A 67 4.08 10.87 2.52
CA ILE A 67 5.42 10.81 3.13
C ILE A 67 5.68 12.02 4.02
N ASN A 68 5.41 13.23 3.54
CA ASN A 68 5.61 14.44 4.32
C ASN A 68 4.76 14.46 5.61
N GLN A 69 3.53 13.92 5.57
CA GLN A 69 2.69 13.80 6.76
C GLN A 69 3.25 12.77 7.74
N TRP A 70 3.72 11.61 7.26
CA TRP A 70 4.37 10.60 8.09
C TRP A 70 5.64 11.15 8.76
N GLU A 71 6.46 11.90 8.02
CA GLU A 71 7.64 12.58 8.55
C GLU A 71 7.28 13.60 9.65
N LEU A 72 6.27 14.43 9.42
CA LEU A 72 5.80 15.40 10.40
C LEU A 72 5.32 14.73 11.70
N LEU A 73 4.50 13.69 11.57
CA LEU A 73 3.97 12.95 12.72
C LEU A 73 5.09 12.26 13.51
N SER A 74 6.02 11.61 12.81
CA SER A 74 7.17 10.94 13.46
C SER A 74 8.06 11.93 14.22
N THR A 75 8.28 13.11 13.65
CA THR A 75 9.05 14.20 14.27
C THR A 75 8.33 14.71 15.51
N THR A 76 7.03 15.02 15.39
CA THR A 76 6.19 15.49 16.49
C THR A 76 6.18 14.49 17.65
N LEU A 77 6.00 13.20 17.36
CA LEU A 77 6.01 12.15 18.38
C LEU A 77 7.36 12.06 19.08
N SER A 78 8.46 12.14 18.31
CA SER A 78 9.81 12.12 18.86
C SER A 78 10.09 13.34 19.76
N GLU A 79 9.59 14.52 19.39
CA GLU A 79 9.67 15.72 20.21
C GLU A 79 8.85 15.57 21.50
N MET A 80 7.61 15.10 21.40
CA MET A 80 6.77 14.82 22.58
C MET A 80 7.45 13.84 23.52
N GLN A 81 8.08 12.77 23.01
CA GLN A 81 8.80 11.80 23.82
C GLN A 81 10.01 12.43 24.53
N LYS A 82 10.74 13.35 23.87
CA LYS A 82 11.85 14.08 24.49
C LYS A 82 11.38 15.12 25.52
N SER A 83 10.18 15.68 25.32
CA SER A 83 9.57 16.67 26.22
C SER A 83 8.80 16.04 27.38
N GLN A 84 8.60 14.72 27.39
CA GLN A 84 8.09 14.02 28.57
C GLN A 84 9.12 14.18 29.71
N PRO A 85 8.75 14.81 30.83
CA PRO A 85 9.63 14.88 31.99
C PRO A 85 9.88 13.44 32.44
N ASN A 86 11.14 13.00 32.37
CA ASN A 86 11.56 11.69 32.83
C ASN A 86 11.26 11.62 34.33
N PRO A 87 10.28 10.83 34.82
CA PRO A 87 9.92 10.82 36.24
C PRO A 87 11.01 10.18 37.12
N TYR A 88 12.14 9.78 36.53
CA TYR A 88 13.24 9.09 37.18
C TYR A 88 14.49 9.95 37.45
N GLN A 89 14.49 11.25 37.15
CA GLN A 89 15.67 12.11 37.40
C GLN A 89 15.63 12.94 38.69
N GLU A 90 14.59 12.81 39.52
CA GLU A 90 14.49 13.52 40.81
C GLU A 90 14.28 12.55 41.98
N ARG A 91 15.14 11.54 42.11
CA ARG A 91 15.19 10.64 43.28
C ARG A 91 16.62 10.34 43.77
N ASP A 92 17.58 11.23 43.50
CA ASP A 92 18.90 11.19 44.15
C ASP A 92 19.01 12.23 45.25
N THR A 93 18.16 12.10 46.28
CA THR A 93 18.44 12.39 47.71
C THR A 93 17.11 12.43 48.46
N LEU A 94 16.90 11.39 49.27
CA LEU A 94 15.90 11.21 50.34
C LEU A 94 15.06 9.97 50.09
N SER A 95 15.48 8.91 50.81
CA SER A 95 14.69 7.78 51.30
C SER A 95 13.26 7.70 50.77
N PHE A 96 13.04 6.86 49.77
CA PHE A 96 11.70 6.47 49.37
C PHE A 96 11.67 4.96 49.17
N ASN A 97 10.83 4.31 49.98
CA ASN A 97 10.46 2.92 49.85
C ASN A 97 9.92 2.62 48.43
N PRO A 98 10.15 1.41 47.89
CA PRO A 98 9.68 1.08 46.55
C PRO A 98 8.14 1.11 46.51
N PRO A 99 7.52 1.70 45.47
CA PRO A 99 6.10 1.50 45.25
C PRO A 99 5.92 0.04 44.82
N VAL A 100 5.18 -0.71 45.62
CA VAL A 100 4.65 -2.01 45.23
C VAL A 100 3.81 -1.78 43.98
N MET A 101 4.42 -2.04 42.82
CA MET A 101 3.69 -2.26 41.59
C MET A 101 2.75 -3.42 41.90
N SER A 102 1.45 -3.11 41.97
CA SER A 102 0.39 -4.10 41.94
C SER A 102 0.38 -4.76 40.56
N SER A 103 1.43 -5.51 40.26
CA SER A 103 1.45 -6.50 39.21
C SER A 103 0.56 -7.62 39.69
N ASP A 104 -0.63 -7.72 39.09
CA ASP A 104 -1.49 -8.88 39.28
C ASP A 104 -0.63 -10.14 38.98
N PRO A 105 -0.36 -11.00 39.98
CA PRO A 105 0.61 -12.10 39.87
C PRO A 105 0.21 -13.15 38.84
N THR A 106 -0.99 -13.04 38.26
CA THR A 106 -1.47 -13.89 37.17
C THR A 106 -1.01 -13.42 35.79
N CYS A 107 -0.69 -12.13 35.62
CA CYS A 107 -0.30 -11.58 34.31
C CYS A 107 1.17 -11.84 33.94
N GLN A 108 2.08 -11.84 34.92
CA GLN A 108 3.51 -12.10 34.68
C GLN A 108 3.77 -13.53 34.17
N PRO A 109 3.21 -14.59 34.79
CA PRO A 109 3.43 -15.97 34.32
C PRO A 109 2.87 -16.23 32.93
N LEU A 110 1.76 -15.58 32.56
CA LEU A 110 1.14 -15.73 31.23
C LEU A 110 2.02 -15.12 30.13
N VAL A 111 2.59 -13.95 30.39
CA VAL A 111 3.52 -13.27 29.47
C VAL A 111 4.80 -14.08 29.32
N ASP A 112 5.35 -14.59 30.42
CA ASP A 112 6.54 -15.46 30.40
C ASP A 112 6.26 -16.78 29.65
N GLN A 113 5.08 -17.37 29.85
CA GLN A 113 4.65 -18.59 29.14
C GLN A 113 4.44 -18.36 27.64
N LEU A 114 3.99 -17.18 27.22
CA LEU A 114 3.88 -16.79 25.81
C LEU A 114 5.25 -16.60 25.16
N LEU A 115 6.18 -15.94 25.87
CA LEU A 115 7.56 -15.75 25.39
C LEU A 115 8.32 -17.07 25.27
N THR A 116 8.05 -18.04 26.15
CA THR A 116 8.66 -19.37 26.10
C THR A 116 8.05 -20.25 25.00
N GLN A 117 6.84 -19.95 24.52
CA GLN A 117 6.16 -20.71 23.46
C GLN A 117 6.51 -20.27 22.03
N LEU A 118 7.30 -19.21 21.86
CA LEU A 118 7.84 -18.82 20.57
C LEU A 118 9.27 -19.35 20.45
N PRO A 119 9.49 -20.57 19.90
CA PRO A 119 10.83 -20.97 19.50
C PRO A 119 11.35 -19.91 18.53
N GLY A 120 12.50 -19.33 18.87
CA GLY A 120 13.07 -18.17 18.21
C GLY A 120 13.08 -18.29 16.70
N ILE A 121 12.21 -17.52 16.03
CA ILE A 121 12.38 -17.18 14.62
C ILE A 121 13.30 -15.96 14.58
N TRP A 122 14.56 -16.16 14.99
CA TRP A 122 15.64 -15.21 14.77
C TRP A 122 16.76 -15.81 13.90
N GLU A 123 16.52 -16.97 13.28
CA GLU A 123 17.37 -17.48 12.20
C GLU A 123 16.51 -17.82 10.98
N ILE A 124 16.34 -16.82 10.10
CA ILE A 124 16.16 -17.07 8.68
C ILE A 124 17.17 -16.19 7.93
N VAL A 125 18.31 -16.85 7.65
CA VAL A 125 19.16 -16.73 6.44
C VAL A 125 19.87 -15.39 6.19
N ILE A 126 21.19 -15.39 6.42
CA ILE A 126 22.18 -14.72 5.56
C ILE A 126 22.57 -15.70 4.45
#